data_AF-A0A396I309-F1
#
_entry.id   AF-A0A396I309-F1
#
_cell.length_a   1.000
_cell.length_b   1.000
_cell.length_c   1.000
_cell.angle_alpha   90.00
_cell.angle_beta   90.00
_cell.angle_gamma   90.00
#
_symmetry.space_group_name_H-M   'P 1'
#
loop_
_entity.id
_entity.type
_entity.pdbx_description
1 polymer ?
#
loop_
_entity_poly.entity_id
_entity_poly.type
_entity_poly.pdbx_seq_one_letter_code
_entity_poly.pdbx_strand_id
1 'polypeptide(L)' 'MEKYLRENFHVEPKRPSEAAQRRWRSAVSVVKNPRRRFRWVANLAQRADAEQKRKKLQVSFLLPLFIIVFCLFS' A
#
# COMPACT_ATOMS: atom_id res chain seq x y z
N MET A 1 16.45 42.94 11.55
CA MET A 1 15.76 41.63 11.63
C MET A 1 16.68 40.46 11.34
N GLU A 2 17.50 40.51 10.29
CA GLU A 2 18.41 39.40 9.91
C GLU A 2 19.44 39.00 10.98
N LYS A 3 19.95 39.96 11.76
CA LYS A 3 20.92 39.70 12.84
C LYS A 3 20.32 38.85 13.97
N TYR A 4 19.09 39.17 14.40
CA TYR A 4 18.35 38.41 15.42
C TYR A 4 18.06 36.97 14.97
N LEU A 5 17.71 36.79 13.69
CA LEU A 5 17.45 35.47 13.12
C LEU A 5 18.72 34.60 13.08
N ARG A 6 19.88 35.18 12.72
CA ARG A 6 21.15 34.43 12.66
C ARG A 6 21.71 34.08 14.03
N GLU A 7 21.51 34.93 15.04
CA GLU A 7 22.03 34.70 16.40
C GLU A 7 21.18 33.71 17.19
N ASN A 8 19.86 33.66 16.97
CA ASN A 8 18.95 32.82 17.76
C ASN A 8 18.53 31.52 17.06
N PHE A 9 18.61 31.45 15.72
CA PHE A 9 18.14 30.27 14.96
C PHE A 9 19.24 29.71 14.07
N HIS A 10 19.65 28.46 14.34
CA HIS A 10 20.46 27.69 13.42
C HIS A 10 19.57 27.12 12.31
N VAL A 11 19.26 27.95 11.31
CA VAL A 11 18.42 27.57 10.17
C VAL A 11 19.28 26.87 9.12
N GLU A 12 18.95 25.61 8.80
CA GLU A 12 19.62 24.92 7.71
C GLU A 12 19.41 25.68 6.37
N PRO A 13 20.44 25.79 5.52
CA PRO A 13 20.33 26.48 4.25
C PRO A 13 19.24 25.84 3.37
N LYS A 14 18.51 26.67 2.62
CA LYS A 14 17.38 26.24 1.76
C LYS A 14 17.76 25.13 0.75
N ARG A 15 19.04 25.00 0.41
CA ARG A 15 19.60 23.96 -0.45
C ARG A 15 20.73 23.24 0.30
N PRO A 16 20.41 22.26 1.16
CA PRO A 16 21.42 21.50 1.87
C PRO A 16 22.25 20.65 0.91
N SER A 17 23.47 20.32 1.31
CA SER A 17 24.38 19.47 0.51
C SER A 17 23.76 18.11 0.20
N GLU A 18 24.18 17.48 -0.89
CA GLU A 18 23.64 16.18 -1.32
C GLU A 18 23.79 15.11 -0.22
N ALA A 19 24.89 15.16 0.53
CA ALA A 19 25.14 14.28 1.67
C ALA A 19 24.10 14.47 2.80
N ALA A 20 23.75 15.72 3.13
CA ALA A 20 22.72 16.02 4.12
C ALA A 20 21.34 15.53 3.64
N GLN A 21 21.01 15.74 2.36
CA GLN A 21 19.77 15.21 1.78
C GLN A 21 19.72 13.68 1.81
N ARG A 22 20.82 12.99 1.50
CA ARG A 22 20.91 11.53 1.52
C ARG A 22 20.72 11.00 2.95
N ARG A 23 21.32 11.66 3.95
CA ARG A 23 21.13 11.33 5.37
C ARG A 23 19.68 11.50 5.81
N TRP A 24 19.04 12.61 5.43
CA TRP A 24 17.62 12.85 5.67
C TRP A 24 16.73 11.78 5.04
N ARG A 25 16.95 11.43 3.76
CA ARG A 25 16.19 10.36 3.08
C ARG A 25 16.36 9.01 3.76
N SER A 26 17.59 8.67 4.15
CA SER A 26 17.89 7.44 4.89
C SER A 26 17.16 7.39 6.24
N ALA A 27 17.23 8.48 7.03
CA ALA A 27 16.58 8.57 8.34
C ALA A 27 15.05 8.47 8.27
N VAL A 28 14.42 9.09 7.26
CA VAL A 28 12.95 9.08 7.11
C VAL A 28 12.43 7.75 6.54
N SER A 29 13.27 7.01 5.78
CA SER A 29 12.86 5.75 5.14
C SER A 29 12.57 4.62 6.13
N VAL A 30 13.30 4.57 7.25
CA VAL A 30 13.22 3.45 8.21
C VAL A 30 12.09 3.64 9.22
N VAL A 31 11.78 4.88 9.62
CA VAL A 31 10.97 5.13 10.83
C VAL A 31 9.52 5.56 10.57
N LYS A 32 9.16 6.14 9.41
CA LYS A 32 7.85 6.83 9.28
C LYS A 32 6.76 6.16 8.46
N ASN A 33 6.96 5.00 7.85
CA ASN A 33 5.90 4.42 7.01
C ASN A 33 5.61 2.90 7.08
N PRO A 34 5.59 2.27 8.27
CA PRO A 34 5.13 0.88 8.38
C PRO A 34 3.70 0.69 7.84
N ARG A 35 2.80 1.64 8.13
CA ARG A 35 1.38 1.56 7.71
C ARG A 35 1.19 1.61 6.19
N ARG A 36 1.95 2.38 5.40
CA ARG A 36 1.85 2.27 3.92
C ARG A 36 2.54 1.02 3.38
N ARG A 37 3.70 0.64 3.94
CA ARG A 37 4.46 -0.52 3.45
C ARG A 37 3.73 -1.84 3.66
N PHE A 38 3.01 -1.98 4.77
CA PHE A 38 2.31 -3.22 5.13
C PHE A 38 0.78 -3.13 4.99
N ARG A 39 0.22 -2.05 4.42
CA ARG A 39 -1.23 -1.91 4.23
C ARG A 39 -1.85 -3.09 3.50
N TRP A 40 -1.13 -3.61 2.51
CA TRP A 40 -1.57 -4.73 1.68
C TRP A 40 -1.16 -6.10 2.23
N VAL A 41 -0.20 -6.13 3.16
CA VAL A 41 0.27 -7.37 3.82
C VAL A 41 -0.67 -7.78 4.94
N ALA A 42 -1.22 -6.81 5.69
CA ALA A 42 -2.16 -7.06 6.79
C ALA A 42 -3.43 -7.81 6.35
N ASN A 43 -3.84 -7.70 5.09
CA ASN A 43 -5.08 -8.28 4.57
C ASN A 43 -4.85 -9.45 3.61
N LEU A 44 -3.67 -10.10 3.61
CA LEU A 44 -3.40 -11.22 2.71
C LEU A 44 -4.31 -12.42 2.97
N ALA A 45 -4.49 -12.81 4.23
CA ALA A 45 -5.37 -13.93 4.59
C ALA A 45 -6.83 -13.67 4.18
N GLN A 46 -7.34 -12.46 4.47
CA GLN A 46 -8.71 -12.06 4.10
C GLN A 46 -8.94 -12.07 2.58
N ARG A 47 -7.92 -11.74 1.78
CA ARG A 47 -7.97 -11.82 0.32
C ARG A 47 -8.02 -13.24 -0.19
N ALA A 48 -7.18 -14.12 0.35
CA ALA A 48 -7.20 -15.53 0.02
C ALA A 48 -8.58 -16.15 0.32
N ASP A 49 -9.14 -15.86 1.50
CA ASP A 49 -10.47 -16.31 1.89
C ASP A 49 -11.56 -15.76 0.96
N ALA A 50 -11.47 -14.48 0.58
CA ALA A 50 -12.41 -13.87 -0.34
C ALA A 50 -12.34 -14.49 -1.75
N GLU A 51 -11.14 -14.77 -2.25
CA GLU A 51 -10.95 -15.45 -3.54
C GLU A 51 -11.51 -16.87 -3.52
N GLN A 52 -11.28 -17.62 -2.44
CA GLN A 52 -11.83 -18.97 -2.29
C GLN A 52 -13.37 -18.95 -2.26
N LYS A 53 -13.97 -18.00 -1.53
CA LYS A 53 -15.42 -17.80 -1.52
C LYS A 53 -15.96 -17.46 -2.91
N ARG A 54 -15.30 -16.57 -3.65
CA ARG A 54 -15.70 -16.20 -5.03
C ARG A 54 -15.66 -17.40 -5.97
N LYS A 55 -14.60 -18.20 -5.93
CA LYS A 55 -14.48 -19.43 -6.74
C LYS A 55 -15.58 -20.43 -6.41
N LYS A 56 -15.86 -20.65 -5.11
CA LYS A 56 -16.93 -21.55 -4.67
C LYS A 56 -18.29 -21.10 -5.20
N LEU A 57 -18.62 -19.81 -5.08
CA LEU A 57 -19.87 -19.25 -5.60
C LEU A 57 -19.97 -19.38 -7.13
N GLN A 58 -18.89 -19.07 -7.87
CA GLN A 58 -18.87 -19.24 -9.32
C GLN A 58 -19.20 -20.69 -9.73
N VAL A 59 -18.55 -21.67 -9.12
CA VAL A 59 -18.78 -23.10 -9.39
C VAL A 59 -20.22 -23.50 -9.00
N SER A 60 -20.71 -23.05 -7.84
CA SER A 60 -22.05 -23.37 -7.37
C SER A 60 -23.19 -22.82 -8.23
N PHE A 61 -22.99 -21.71 -8.95
CA PHE A 61 -24.02 -21.13 -9.81
C PHE A 61 -23.82 -21.46 -11.30
N LEU A 62 -22.59 -21.41 -11.81
CA LEU A 62 -22.32 -21.55 -13.24
C LEU A 62 -22.48 -23.00 -13.73
N LEU A 63 -22.06 -24.01 -12.96
CA LEU A 63 -22.22 -25.42 -13.33
C LEU A 63 -23.69 -25.82 -13.47
N PRO A 64 -24.58 -25.59 -12.47
CA PRO A 64 -25.98 -25.97 -12.61
C PRO A 64 -26.67 -25.19 -13.73
N LEU A 65 -26.38 -23.89 -13.90
CA LEU A 65 -26.90 -23.12 -15.04
C LEU A 65 -26.45 -23.70 -16.38
N PHE A 66 -25.17 -24.07 -16.49
CA PHE A 66 -24.64 -24.70 -17.70
C PHE A 66 -25.32 -26.04 -17.99
N ILE A 67 -25.52 -26.89 -16.98
CA ILE A 67 -26.24 -28.17 -17.11
C ILE A 67 -27.70 -27.94 -17.53
N ILE A 68 -28.40 -26.99 -16.89
CA ILE A 68 -29.79 -26.67 -17.21
C ILE A 68 -29.91 -26.20 -18.66
N VAL A 69 -29.06 -25.27 -19.09
CA VAL A 69 -29.04 -24.80 -20.49
C VAL A 69 -28.72 -25.95 -21.43
N PHE A 70 -27.71 -26.77 -21.12
CA PHE A 70 -27.35 -27.91 -21.96
C PHE A 70 -28.51 -28.92 -22.10
N CYS A 71 -29.21 -29.25 -21.01
CA CYS A 71 -30.37 -30.14 -21.04
C CYS A 71 -31.61 -29.53 -21.72
N LEU A 72 -31.74 -28.21 -21.78
CA LEU A 72 -32.85 -27.54 -22.47
C LEU A 72 -32.63 -27.41 -23.98
N PHE A 73 -31.38 -27.50 -24.44
CA PHE A 73 -31.00 -27.36 -25.84
C PHE A 73 -30.49 -28.67 -26.48
N SER A 74 -30.57 -29.80 -25.77
CA SER A 74 -30.32 -31.16 -26.26
C SER A 74 -31.62 -31.96 -26.33
#